data_AF-A0A7X6SKU1-F1
#
_entry.id   AF-A0A7X6SKU1-F1
#
_cell.length_a   1.000
_cell.length_b   1.000
_cell.length_c   1.000
_cell.angle_alpha   90.00
_cell.angle_beta   90.00
_cell.angle_gamma   90.00
#
_symmetry.space_group_name_H-M   'P 1'
#
loop_
_entity.id
_entity.type
_entity.pdbx_description
1 polymer ?
#
loop_
_entity_poly.entity_id
_entity_poly.type
_entity_poly.pdbx_seq_one_letter_code
_entity_poly.pdbx_strand_id
1 'polypeptide(L)'
;MFDRAAGEDENNGAGGDGLLTVGELVQTLTDARLMLAMVMSELDPREIPIAAAPEVLSAFVGVERLAANGRVLMAARAAQATEWKQGGFASPEDWLANQQGTSASRARGDLETSNRLKELEKT
;
A
#
# COMPACT_ATOMS: atom_id res chain seq x y z
N MET A 1 15.25 18.36 52.29
CA MET A 1 13.91 18.71 51.78
C MET A 1 14.03 20.10 51.16
N PHE A 2 14.37 20.28 49.88
CA PHE A 2 14.17 19.47 48.69
C PHE A 2 15.50 19.15 47.97
N ASP A 3 15.59 17.90 47.56
CA ASP A 3 16.57 17.35 46.64
C ASP A 3 16.07 17.64 45.21
N ARG A 4 16.93 18.18 44.35
CA ARG A 4 16.68 18.32 42.91
C ARG A 4 18.01 18.21 42.18
N ALA A 5 18.44 16.97 41.97
CA ALA A 5 19.45 16.61 40.99
C ALA A 5 18.90 15.54 40.03
N ALA A 6 19.13 15.80 38.74
CA ALA A 6 19.33 14.85 37.65
C ALA A 6 18.23 13.82 37.29
N GLY A 7 17.67 14.04 36.10
CA GLY A 7 17.19 13.04 35.14
C GLY A 7 17.11 13.77 33.81
N GLU A 8 18.23 13.84 33.08
CA GLU A 8 18.43 13.03 31.85
C GLU A 8 17.43 13.51 30.78
N ASP A 9 17.78 14.52 29.97
CA ASP A 9 18.63 14.40 28.78
C ASP A 9 18.49 13.05 28.07
N GLU A 10 18.26 13.12 26.75
CA GLU A 10 18.33 12.00 25.80
C GLU A 10 17.13 11.03 25.77
N ASN A 11 16.08 11.37 25.01
CA ASN A 11 15.53 10.35 24.12
C ASN A 11 16.00 10.62 22.69
N ASN A 12 17.31 10.41 22.56
CA ASN A 12 17.98 10.16 21.31
C ASN A 12 17.50 8.81 20.77
N GLY A 13 16.75 8.87 19.68
CA GLY A 13 16.46 7.74 18.81
C GLY A 13 16.81 8.08 17.37
N ALA A 14 17.97 8.71 17.13
CA ALA A 14 18.58 8.66 15.82
C ALA A 14 19.00 7.20 15.53
N GLY A 15 18.39 6.59 14.51
CA GLY A 15 18.85 5.31 13.95
C GLY A 15 17.78 4.22 13.89
N GLY A 16 16.77 4.40 13.04
CA GLY A 16 15.84 3.34 12.64
C GLY A 16 16.01 2.98 11.17
N ASP A 17 17.20 2.51 10.79
CA ASP A 17 17.41 1.55 9.70
C ASP A 17 16.61 1.76 8.39
N GLY A 18 16.79 2.87 7.66
CA GLY A 18 16.39 3.01 6.24
C GLY A 18 14.94 2.66 5.87
N LEU A 19 14.03 2.51 6.83
CA LEU A 19 12.66 2.05 6.63
C LEU A 19 11.72 3.24 6.86
N LEU A 20 10.94 3.58 5.83
CA LEU A 20 9.87 4.57 5.94
C LEU A 20 8.98 4.24 7.14
N THR A 21 8.71 5.22 8.02
CA THR A 21 7.68 5.06 9.05
C THR A 21 6.33 4.80 8.40
N VAL A 22 5.37 4.21 9.12
CA VAL A 22 4.02 3.97 8.57
C VAL A 22 3.37 5.28 8.09
N GLY A 23 3.57 6.38 8.83
CA GLY A 23 3.07 7.69 8.44
C GLY A 23 3.70 8.20 7.15
N GLU A 24 5.03 8.11 7.01
CA GLU A 24 5.74 8.49 5.78
C GLU A 24 5.37 7.60 4.60
N LEU A 25 5.19 6.30 4.82
CA LEU A 25 4.75 5.36 3.78
C LEU A 25 3.35 5.72 3.27
N VAL A 26 2.41 5.98 4.17
CA VAL A 26 1.04 6.39 3.82
C VAL A 26 1.04 7.74 3.09
N GLN A 27 1.86 8.69 3.56
CA GLN A 27 2.00 9.99 2.88
C GLN A 27 2.58 9.82 1.48
N THR A 28 3.64 9.02 1.33
CA THR A 28 4.28 8.74 0.04
C THR A 28 3.30 8.11 -0.96
N LEU A 29 2.49 7.14 -0.51
CA LEU A 29 1.45 6.53 -1.34
C LEU A 29 0.33 7.52 -1.70
N THR A 30 0.00 8.43 -0.78
CA THR A 30 -0.98 9.49 -1.01
C THR A 30 -0.47 10.47 -2.06
N ASP A 31 0.79 10.89 -1.97
CA ASP A 31 1.43 11.78 -2.92
C ASP A 31 1.54 11.13 -4.30
N ALA A 32 1.91 9.84 -4.36
CA ALA A 32 1.92 9.08 -5.61
C ALA A 32 0.52 9.02 -6.26
N ARG A 33 -0.53 8.82 -5.47
CA ARG A 33 -1.92 8.86 -5.95
C ARG A 33 -2.30 10.25 -6.48
N LEU A 34 -1.90 11.31 -5.80
CA LEU A 34 -2.19 12.69 -6.22
C LEU A 34 -1.49 13.04 -7.52
N MET A 35 -0.22 12.65 -7.68
CA MET A 35 0.50 12.82 -8.95
C MET A 35 -0.21 12.10 -10.10
N LEU A 36 -0.67 10.86 -9.89
CA LEU A 36 -1.43 10.14 -10.91
C LEU A 36 -2.80 10.80 -11.20
N ALA A 37 -3.47 11.32 -10.18
CA ALA A 37 -4.74 12.03 -10.34
C ALA A 37 -4.57 13.32 -11.17
N MET A 38 -3.47 14.05 -10.98
CA MET A 38 -3.13 15.21 -11.81
C MET A 38 -2.93 14.82 -13.27
N VAL A 39 -2.14 13.78 -13.54
CA VAL A 39 -1.95 13.25 -14.91
C VAL A 39 -3.29 12.89 -15.54
N MET A 40 -4.18 12.20 -14.81
CA MET A 40 -5.50 11.83 -15.32
C MET A 40 -6.43 13.02 -15.56
N SER A 41 -6.25 14.13 -14.85
CA SER A 41 -7.05 15.34 -15.06
C SER A 41 -6.67 16.09 -16.35
N GLU A 42 -5.44 15.92 -16.82
CA GLU A 42 -4.89 16.59 -18.01
C GLU A 42 -4.82 15.68 -19.24
N LEU A 43 -4.90 14.36 -19.06
CA LEU A 43 -4.74 13.39 -20.15
C LEU A 43 -5.91 13.44 -21.14
N ASP A 44 -5.66 13.97 -22.35
CA ASP A 44 -6.49 13.75 -23.53
C ASP A 44 -5.79 12.76 -24.50
N PRO A 45 -6.31 11.52 -24.68
CA PRO A 45 -5.72 10.55 -25.58
C PRO A 45 -5.58 11.02 -27.04
N ARG A 46 -6.37 12.01 -27.47
CA ARG A 46 -6.35 12.57 -28.84
C ARG A 46 -5.16 13.50 -29.05
N GLU A 47 -4.59 14.05 -27.98
CA GLU A 47 -3.40 14.91 -28.03
C GLU A 47 -2.10 14.10 -27.99
N ILE A 48 -2.18 12.79 -27.69
CA ILE A 48 -1.03 11.89 -27.69
C ILE A 48 -0.73 11.42 -29.14
N PRO A 49 0.49 11.65 -29.65
CA PRO A 49 0.88 11.09 -30.94
C PRO A 49 0.75 9.56 -30.97
N ILE A 50 0.21 9.01 -32.07
CA ILE A 50 0.00 7.56 -32.21
C ILE A 50 1.29 6.75 -31.95
N ALA A 51 2.44 7.28 -32.38
CA ALA A 51 3.73 6.63 -32.15
C ALA A 51 4.15 6.56 -30.67
N ALA A 52 3.67 7.48 -29.82
CA ALA A 52 3.96 7.54 -28.39
C ALA A 52 2.92 6.79 -27.54
N ALA A 53 1.74 6.49 -28.08
CA ALA A 53 0.66 5.84 -27.34
C ALA A 53 1.06 4.50 -26.66
N PRO A 54 1.87 3.61 -27.29
CA PRO A 54 2.33 2.39 -26.63
C PRO A 54 3.21 2.65 -25.40
N GLU A 55 4.04 3.69 -25.43
CA GLU A 55 4.92 4.06 -24.33
C GLU A 55 4.12 4.59 -23.14
N VAL A 56 3.15 5.48 -23.40
CA VAL A 56 2.22 5.99 -22.39
C VAL A 56 1.43 4.85 -21.76
N LEU A 57 0.88 3.93 -22.56
CA LEU A 57 0.19 2.75 -22.06
C LEU A 57 1.10 1.88 -21.19
N SER A 58 2.34 1.64 -21.63
CA SER A 58 3.32 0.85 -20.87
C SER A 58 3.64 1.48 -19.51
N ALA A 59 3.68 2.82 -19.43
CA ALA A 59 3.88 3.52 -18.16
C ALA A 59 2.72 3.28 -17.18
N PHE A 60 1.46 3.37 -17.64
CA PHE A 60 0.29 3.04 -16.82
C PHE A 60 0.31 1.59 -16.33
N VAL A 61 0.62 0.64 -17.22
CA VAL A 61 0.75 -0.77 -16.85
C VAL A 61 1.83 -0.99 -15.78
N GLY A 62 2.93 -0.22 -15.84
CA GLY A 62 3.97 -0.23 -14.82
C GLY A 62 3.45 0.22 -13.44
N VAL A 63 2.71 1.31 -13.39
CA VAL A 63 2.09 1.84 -12.16
C VAL A 63 1.06 0.86 -11.60
N GLU A 64 0.20 0.31 -12.45
CA GLU A 64 -0.79 -0.71 -12.06
C GLU A 64 -0.12 -1.93 -11.43
N ARG A 65 0.97 -2.41 -12.02
CA ARG A 65 1.74 -3.54 -11.49
C ARG A 65 2.33 -3.25 -10.11
N LEU A 66 2.92 -2.08 -9.91
CA LEU A 66 3.45 -1.68 -8.60
C LEU A 66 2.35 -1.63 -7.54
N ALA A 67 1.22 -1.00 -7.86
CA ALA A 67 0.08 -0.93 -6.95
C ALA A 67 -0.51 -2.32 -6.66
N ALA A 68 -0.61 -3.18 -7.68
CA ALA A 68 -1.07 -4.56 -7.53
C ALA A 68 -0.16 -5.37 -6.61
N ASN A 69 1.17 -5.23 -6.75
CA ASN A 69 2.15 -5.89 -5.89
C ASN A 69 2.04 -5.42 -4.43
N GLY A 70 1.96 -4.11 -4.19
CA GLY A 70 1.79 -3.56 -2.84
C GLY A 70 0.52 -4.08 -2.15
N ARG A 71 -0.58 -4.17 -2.90
CA ARG A 71 -1.85 -4.72 -2.43
C ARG A 71 -1.73 -6.21 -2.05
N VAL A 72 -1.02 -7.02 -2.84
CA VAL A 72 -0.71 -8.43 -2.50
C VAL A 72 0.09 -8.50 -1.20
N LEU A 73 1.16 -7.71 -1.06
CA LEU A 73 1.99 -7.70 0.15
C LEU A 73 1.16 -7.33 1.40
N MET A 74 0.24 -6.38 1.28
CA MET A 74 -0.57 -5.91 2.40
C MET A 74 -1.82 -6.75 2.68
N ALA A 75 -2.30 -7.56 1.73
CA ALA A 75 -3.57 -8.30 1.84
C ALA A 75 -3.68 -9.10 3.15
N ALA A 76 -2.68 -9.92 3.47
CA ALA A 76 -2.71 -10.71 4.70
C ALA A 76 -2.56 -9.88 5.97
N ARG A 77 -1.87 -8.74 5.93
CA ARG A 77 -1.77 -7.84 7.10
C ARG A 77 -3.09 -7.10 7.32
N ALA A 78 -3.73 -6.64 6.26
CA ALA A 78 -5.03 -5.98 6.30
C ALA A 78 -6.14 -6.93 6.81
N ALA A 79 -6.14 -8.19 6.35
CA ALA A 79 -7.09 -9.20 6.83
C ALA A 79 -6.99 -9.48 8.35
N GLN A 80 -5.80 -9.33 8.94
CA GLN A 80 -5.57 -9.52 10.39
C GLN A 80 -6.15 -8.39 11.23
N ALA A 81 -6.35 -7.18 10.67
CA ALA A 81 -6.88 -6.04 11.42
C ALA A 81 -8.35 -6.22 11.85
N THR A 82 -9.01 -7.31 11.44
CA THR A 82 -10.42 -7.65 11.77
C THR A 82 -11.46 -6.59 11.42
N GLU A 83 -11.09 -5.55 10.65
CA GLU A 83 -11.99 -4.52 10.11
C GLU A 83 -13.16 -5.11 9.33
N TRP A 84 -12.94 -6.24 8.64
CA TRP A 84 -13.99 -6.97 7.93
C TRP A 84 -15.17 -7.40 8.83
N LYS A 85 -14.91 -7.71 10.11
CA LYS A 85 -15.98 -8.04 11.08
C LYS A 85 -16.79 -6.80 11.42
N GLN A 86 -16.14 -5.66 11.62
CA GLN A 86 -16.78 -4.40 11.95
C GLN A 86 -17.62 -3.88 10.77
N GLY A 87 -17.15 -4.12 9.54
CA GLY A 87 -17.89 -3.83 8.31
C GLY A 87 -19.00 -4.83 7.97
N GLY A 88 -19.20 -5.89 8.75
CA GLY A 88 -20.26 -6.89 8.53
C GLY A 88 -20.00 -7.85 7.36
N PHE A 89 -18.76 -8.00 6.91
CA PHE A 89 -18.41 -8.91 5.83
C PHE A 89 -18.34 -10.36 6.33
N ALA A 90 -18.76 -11.31 5.48
CA ALA A 90 -18.77 -12.73 5.82
C ALA A 90 -17.36 -13.33 5.96
N SER A 91 -16.38 -12.76 5.24
CA SER A 91 -14.98 -13.17 5.34
C SER A 91 -14.00 -12.01 5.01
N PRO A 92 -12.70 -12.14 5.36
CA PRO A 92 -11.67 -11.19 4.96
C PRO A 92 -11.52 -11.04 3.43
N GLU A 93 -11.73 -12.12 2.67
CA GLU A 93 -11.64 -12.12 1.21
C GLU A 93 -12.78 -11.29 0.58
N ASP A 94 -13.99 -11.40 1.13
CA ASP A 94 -15.14 -10.60 0.68
C ASP A 94 -14.91 -9.12 0.93
N TRP A 95 -14.34 -8.78 2.09
CA TRP A 95 -13.92 -7.41 2.40
C TRP A 95 -12.81 -6.92 1.47
N LEU A 96 -11.77 -7.71 1.23
CA LEU A 96 -10.69 -7.37 0.30
C LEU A 96 -11.20 -7.16 -1.13
N ALA A 97 -12.12 -8.01 -1.60
CA ALA A 97 -12.75 -7.88 -2.91
C ALA A 97 -13.51 -6.54 -3.01
N ASN A 98 -14.28 -6.19 -1.97
CA ASN A 98 -14.99 -4.92 -1.88
C ASN A 98 -14.05 -3.72 -1.91
N GLN A 99 -12.97 -3.71 -1.11
CA GLN A 99 -12.02 -2.60 -1.05
C GLN A 99 -11.30 -2.36 -2.38
N GLN A 100 -11.15 -3.40 -3.20
CA GLN A 100 -10.33 -3.36 -4.41
C GLN A 100 -11.17 -3.25 -5.68
N GLY A 101 -12.50 -3.34 -5.57
CA GLY A 101 -13.39 -3.42 -6.74
C GLY A 101 -13.12 -4.66 -7.61
N THR A 102 -12.70 -5.78 -7.00
CA THR A 102 -12.37 -7.02 -7.71
C THR A 102 -13.29 -8.17 -7.31
N SER A 103 -13.16 -9.32 -7.97
CA SER A 103 -13.89 -10.53 -7.57
C SER A 103 -13.26 -11.19 -6.33
N ALA A 104 -14.09 -11.87 -5.54
CA ALA A 104 -13.64 -12.66 -4.38
C ALA A 104 -12.55 -13.70 -4.73
N SER A 105 -12.61 -14.29 -5.93
CA SER A 105 -11.57 -15.24 -6.39
C SER A 105 -10.22 -14.57 -6.60
N ARG A 106 -10.18 -13.34 -7.14
CA ARG A 106 -8.93 -12.59 -7.31
C ARG A 106 -8.38 -12.19 -5.94
N ALA A 107 -9.22 -11.67 -5.05
CA ALA A 107 -8.82 -11.30 -3.69
C ALA A 107 -8.27 -12.48 -2.88
N ARG A 108 -8.86 -13.68 -3.03
CA ARG A 108 -8.36 -14.91 -2.40
C ARG A 108 -6.96 -15.29 -2.89
N GLY A 109 -6.71 -15.22 -4.19
CA GLY A 109 -5.39 -15.51 -4.77
C GLY A 109 -4.30 -14.57 -4.25
N ASP A 110 -4.63 -13.28 -4.08
CA ASP A 110 -3.71 -12.29 -3.51
C ASP A 110 -3.42 -12.59 -2.02
N LEU A 111 -4.45 -12.94 -1.24
CA LEU A 111 -4.30 -13.32 0.17
C LEU A 111 -3.45 -14.58 0.35
N GLU A 112 -3.68 -15.61 -0.47
CA GLU A 112 -2.90 -16.84 -0.45
C GLU A 112 -1.42 -16.57 -0.80
N THR A 113 -1.17 -15.78 -1.84
CA THR A 113 0.19 -15.38 -2.24
C THR A 113 0.88 -14.61 -1.12
N SER A 114 0.18 -13.66 -0.50
CA SER A 114 0.67 -12.87 0.65
C SER A 114 1.06 -13.75 1.84
N ASN A 115 0.23 -14.76 2.17
CA ASN A 115 0.51 -15.69 3.27
C ASN A 115 1.75 -16.56 2.99
N ARG A 116 1.90 -17.07 1.76
CA ARG A 116 3.09 -17.86 1.37
C ARG A 116 4.38 -17.05 1.48
N LEU A 117 4.37 -15.78 1.09
CA LEU A 117 5.54 -14.90 1.24
C LEU A 117 5.95 -14.76 2.71
N LYS A 118 4.98 -14.61 3.63
CA LYS A 118 5.26 -14.56 5.08
C LYS A 118 5.84 -15.85 5.66
N GLU A 119 5.55 -16.99 5.04
CA GLU A 119 6.12 -18.29 5.45
C GLU A 119 7.56 -18.44 4.96
N LEU A 120 7.85 -17.97 3.75
CA LEU A 120 9.20 -17.98 3.17
C LEU A 120 10.19 -17.08 3.94
N GLU A 121 9.75 -15.89 4.38
CA GLU A 121 10.59 -14.97 5.17
C GLU A 121 10.96 -15.51 6.57
N LYS A 122 10.28 -16.56 7.04
CA LYS A 122 10.50 -17.17 8.35
C LYS A 122 11.48 -18.35 8.32
N THR A 123 11.96 -18.75 7.14
CA THR A 123 12.85 -19.91 6.92
C THR A 123 14.26 -19.44 6.59
#